data_AF-W4PWD7-F1
#
_entry.id   AF-W4PWD7-F1
#
_cell.length_a   1.000
_cell.length_b   1.000
_cell.length_c   1.000
_cell.angle_alpha   90.00
_cell.angle_beta   90.00
_cell.angle_gamma   90.00
#
_symmetry.space_group_name_H-M   'P 1'
#
loop_
_entity.id
_entity.type
_entity.pdbx_description
1 polymer ?
#
loop_
_entity_poly.entity_id
_entity_poly.type
_entity_poly.pdbx_seq_one_letter_code
_entity_poly.pdbx_strand_id
1 'polypeptide(L)'
;MEYKDTLLMPKTEFPMRGNLPNREPERQNKWNEMDIYKKVQERTEGRPLFVLHDGPPYANGDIHMGHALNKILKDIIVRFKSMSGYHAPYVPGWDTHGLPIETALTKSGKVNRKSMSVAEFRKLCEEYARKQIDRQREQFMRLGVRGDWWNPYVTLDKAYEAQQIKVFGEMAKNGHIYKGKKPVYWSPSSESALAEAEIEYQDKRSPSIYVAFKIKDGNGVLDGDEQMIIWTTTPWTIPANLGISVHPELDYNVVAVNGKKYIVAAGLLESLEKEFEWENAEVVKTLKGKELEYVKAEHPFYDRDSLVMCGEHVTLDAGTGCVHTAPGHGEEDFIVGQKYGLDVLCPVDDKGNMTEEAPGFEGLFYDAANKPITEKLDEIGALIKLSFITHSYAHDWRTKKPVIYRATAQWFASIANFREDLLKAIEEVEWMPKWGETRLFNMVRDRGDWCISRQRAWGVPIPVFYGEDGEPIITDETIEHVSNLFREHGSNVWFEWETNQLLPEGFTSEHSPNGTFTREMDIMDVWFDSGSSHQAVLEERNDLQRPADLYLEGSDQYRGWFNSSLSTSVAVTGKAPYKGVLSHGFALMGKDGK
;
A
#
# COMPACT_ATOMS: atom_id res chain seq x y z
N MET A 1 -75.58 32.92 -3.35
CA MET A 1 -74.84 31.75 -3.86
C MET A 1 -73.44 32.22 -4.19
N GLU A 2 -72.43 31.75 -3.47
CA GLU A 2 -71.04 32.14 -3.78
C GLU A 2 -70.53 31.29 -4.94
N TYR A 3 -69.96 31.92 -5.97
CA TYR A 3 -69.38 31.21 -7.14
C TYR A 3 -68.27 30.23 -6.74
N LYS A 4 -67.66 30.39 -5.57
CA LYS A 4 -66.65 29.48 -5.02
C LYS A 4 -67.22 28.07 -4.77
N ASP A 5 -68.50 27.97 -4.38
CA ASP A 5 -69.14 26.70 -4.04
C ASP A 5 -69.62 25.91 -5.28
N THR A 6 -69.61 26.53 -6.47
CA THR A 6 -69.93 25.87 -7.75
C THR A 6 -68.69 25.32 -8.46
N LEU A 7 -67.48 25.57 -7.93
CA LEU A 7 -66.21 25.14 -8.53
C LEU A 7 -65.69 23.83 -7.91
N LEU A 8 -65.23 22.91 -8.75
CA LEU A 8 -64.55 21.67 -8.34
C LEU A 8 -63.06 21.92 -8.08
N MET A 9 -62.75 22.55 -6.95
CA MET A 9 -61.37 22.83 -6.55
C MET A 9 -60.62 21.54 -6.19
N PRO A 10 -59.32 21.42 -6.53
CA PRO A 10 -58.49 20.33 -6.03
C PRO A 10 -58.48 20.29 -4.50
N LYS A 11 -58.79 19.13 -3.92
CA LYS A 11 -58.74 18.88 -2.47
C LYS A 11 -57.71 17.79 -2.20
N THR A 12 -56.74 18.07 -1.34
CA THR A 12 -55.74 17.07 -0.92
C THR A 12 -55.28 17.34 0.50
N GLU A 13 -55.02 16.27 1.25
CA GLU A 13 -54.35 16.32 2.54
C GLU A 13 -52.83 16.39 2.39
N PHE A 14 -52.31 16.29 1.16
CA PHE A 14 -50.88 16.39 0.88
C PHE A 14 -50.37 17.81 1.17
N PRO A 15 -49.45 17.98 2.15
CA PRO A 15 -48.97 19.31 2.52
C PRO A 15 -48.09 19.88 1.41
N MET A 16 -48.21 21.18 1.18
CA MET A 16 -47.41 21.90 0.18
C MET A 16 -45.91 21.94 0.55
N ARG A 17 -45.57 21.95 1.85
CA ARG A 17 -44.19 21.89 2.35
C ARG A 17 -43.84 20.47 2.77
N GLY A 18 -42.64 20.02 2.43
CA GLY A 18 -42.20 18.65 2.70
C GLY A 18 -42.07 18.30 4.18
N ASN A 19 -41.57 19.22 5.02
CA ASN A 19 -41.19 18.95 6.42
C ASN A 19 -40.33 17.67 6.56
N LEU A 20 -39.39 17.50 5.63
CA LEU A 20 -38.62 16.27 5.44
C LEU A 20 -37.86 15.79 6.70
N PRO A 21 -37.21 16.67 7.50
CA PRO A 21 -36.50 16.22 8.71
C PRO A 21 -37.36 15.44 9.70
N ASN A 22 -38.67 15.69 9.74
CA ASN A 22 -39.62 14.98 10.60
C ASN A 22 -40.33 13.83 9.87
N ARG A 23 -40.75 14.03 8.62
CA ARG A 23 -41.50 13.03 7.85
C ARG A 23 -40.66 11.85 7.36
N GLU A 24 -39.37 12.05 7.13
CA GLU A 24 -38.46 10.97 6.71
C GLU A 24 -38.27 9.92 7.81
N PRO A 25 -37.93 10.29 9.07
CA PRO A 25 -37.90 9.32 10.18
C PRO A 25 -39.20 8.55 10.37
N GLU A 26 -40.37 9.22 10.31
CA GLU A 26 -41.67 8.55 10.41
C GLU A 26 -41.84 7.48 9.32
N ARG A 27 -41.43 7.79 8.08
CA ARG A 27 -41.50 6.85 6.96
C ARG A 27 -40.51 5.70 7.11
N GLN A 28 -39.29 5.99 7.55
CA GLN A 28 -38.24 4.98 7.77
C GLN A 28 -38.64 4.02 8.91
N ASN A 29 -39.23 4.53 10.00
CA ASN A 29 -39.75 3.70 11.09
C ASN A 29 -40.81 2.73 10.59
N LYS A 30 -41.77 3.22 9.80
CA LYS A 30 -42.78 2.36 9.16
C LYS A 30 -42.15 1.29 8.25
N TRP A 31 -41.11 1.63 7.51
CA TRP A 31 -40.37 0.67 6.68
C TRP A 31 -39.66 -0.40 7.49
N ASN A 32 -39.08 -0.02 8.64
CA ASN A 32 -38.42 -0.94 9.56
C ASN A 32 -39.43 -1.88 10.23
N GLU A 33 -40.55 -1.37 10.74
CA GLU A 33 -41.63 -2.17 11.33
C GLU A 33 -42.20 -3.21 10.36
N MET A 34 -42.24 -2.86 9.06
CA MET A 34 -42.72 -3.74 8.01
C MET A 34 -41.68 -4.74 7.51
N ASP A 35 -40.42 -4.61 7.92
CA ASP A 35 -39.26 -5.26 7.31
C ASP A 35 -39.29 -5.15 5.77
N ILE A 36 -39.26 -3.91 5.28
CA ILE A 36 -39.42 -3.64 3.85
C ILE A 36 -38.33 -4.28 3.00
N TYR A 37 -37.13 -4.49 3.56
CA TYR A 37 -36.05 -5.17 2.86
C TYR A 37 -36.45 -6.62 2.57
N LYS A 38 -36.81 -7.38 3.60
CA LYS A 38 -37.25 -8.77 3.46
C LYS A 38 -38.43 -8.91 2.51
N LYS A 39 -39.46 -8.06 2.65
CA LYS A 39 -40.64 -8.08 1.75
C LYS A 39 -40.29 -7.89 0.28
N VAL A 40 -39.26 -7.09 0.00
CA VAL A 40 -38.80 -6.87 -1.38
C VAL A 40 -38.03 -8.08 -1.90
N GLN A 41 -37.21 -8.70 -1.06
CA GLN A 41 -36.51 -9.93 -1.43
C GLN A 41 -37.51 -11.05 -1.71
N GLU A 42 -38.48 -11.30 -0.82
CA GLU A 42 -39.57 -12.26 -1.02
C GLU A 42 -40.39 -11.95 -2.30
N ARG A 43 -40.75 -10.69 -2.55
CA ARG A 43 -41.49 -10.30 -3.76
C ARG A 43 -40.72 -10.58 -5.05
N THR A 44 -39.40 -10.54 -5.00
CA THR A 44 -38.53 -10.69 -6.16
C THR A 44 -37.88 -12.06 -6.27
N GLU A 45 -38.21 -12.97 -5.35
CA GLU A 45 -37.73 -14.35 -5.35
C GLU A 45 -38.01 -15.03 -6.70
N GLY A 46 -37.02 -15.78 -7.20
CA GLY A 46 -37.09 -16.48 -8.49
C GLY A 46 -36.88 -15.60 -9.74
N ARG A 47 -36.69 -14.28 -9.59
CA ARG A 47 -36.31 -13.40 -10.71
C ARG A 47 -34.81 -13.48 -11.02
N PRO A 48 -34.36 -13.03 -12.21
CA PRO A 48 -32.94 -12.94 -12.51
C PRO A 48 -32.19 -12.15 -11.44
N LEU A 49 -31.07 -12.69 -10.97
CA LEU A 49 -30.25 -12.08 -9.93
C LEU A 49 -29.46 -10.88 -10.49
N PHE A 50 -29.37 -9.82 -9.70
CA PHE A 50 -28.49 -8.68 -9.92
C PHE A 50 -27.73 -8.39 -8.63
N VAL A 51 -26.41 -8.57 -8.64
CA VAL A 51 -25.56 -8.34 -7.47
C VAL A 51 -24.73 -7.08 -7.67
N LEU A 52 -25.03 -6.06 -6.86
CA LEU A 52 -24.12 -4.95 -6.59
C LEU A 52 -23.35 -5.31 -5.32
N HIS A 53 -22.04 -5.57 -5.46
CA HIS A 53 -21.20 -5.83 -4.29
C HIS A 53 -20.77 -4.50 -3.66
N ASP A 54 -21.03 -4.38 -2.36
CA ASP A 54 -20.68 -3.19 -1.62
C ASP A 54 -19.19 -3.23 -1.29
N GLY A 55 -18.40 -2.22 -1.67
CA GLY A 55 -17.06 -2.04 -1.13
C GLY A 55 -17.15 -1.64 0.34
N PRO A 56 -16.37 -2.28 1.23
CA PRO A 56 -16.54 -2.08 2.66
C PRO A 56 -16.00 -0.72 3.09
N PRO A 57 -16.82 0.24 3.56
CA PRO A 57 -16.31 1.42 4.25
C PRO A 57 -15.50 1.04 5.48
N TYR A 58 -14.47 1.84 5.74
CA TYR A 58 -13.63 1.65 6.91
C TYR A 58 -14.39 2.02 8.19
N ALA A 59 -14.39 1.13 9.18
CA ALA A 59 -15.10 1.27 10.45
C ALA A 59 -14.39 2.24 11.42
N ASN A 60 -14.23 3.49 11.00
CA ASN A 60 -13.61 4.56 11.77
C ASN A 60 -14.28 5.90 11.50
N GLY A 61 -14.85 6.50 12.54
CA GLY A 61 -15.42 7.85 12.50
C GLY A 61 -16.76 7.95 11.79
N ASP A 62 -17.26 9.19 11.69
CA ASP A 62 -18.52 9.52 11.05
C ASP A 62 -18.46 9.46 9.51
N ILE A 63 -19.61 9.20 8.88
CA ILE A 63 -19.71 9.29 7.43
C ILE A 63 -19.52 10.74 6.93
N HIS A 64 -18.98 10.89 5.72
CA HIS A 64 -18.79 12.18 5.05
C HIS A 64 -19.53 12.21 3.71
N MET A 65 -19.49 13.34 2.99
CA MET A 65 -20.23 13.49 1.73
C MET A 65 -19.87 12.45 0.65
N GLY A 66 -18.62 12.00 0.59
CA GLY A 66 -18.22 10.88 -0.27
C GLY A 66 -19.00 9.58 0.01
N HIS A 67 -19.15 9.20 1.29
CA HIS A 67 -19.95 8.04 1.71
C HIS A 67 -21.43 8.21 1.32
N ALA A 68 -21.99 9.41 1.51
CA ALA A 68 -23.38 9.69 1.14
C ALA A 68 -23.60 9.57 -0.38
N LEU A 69 -22.72 10.19 -1.20
CA LEU A 69 -22.76 10.07 -2.66
C LEU A 69 -22.71 8.60 -3.10
N ASN A 70 -21.75 7.84 -2.58
CA ASN A 70 -21.56 6.44 -2.90
C ASN A 70 -22.79 5.57 -2.58
N LYS A 71 -23.27 5.61 -1.33
CA LYS A 71 -24.39 4.76 -0.89
C LYS A 71 -25.73 5.15 -1.52
N ILE A 72 -25.95 6.44 -1.79
CA ILE A 72 -27.16 6.89 -2.50
C ILE A 72 -27.15 6.37 -3.94
N LEU A 73 -26.01 6.40 -4.64
CA LEU A 73 -25.92 5.85 -5.99
C LEU A 73 -26.17 4.33 -6.01
N LYS A 74 -25.59 3.59 -5.05
CA LYS A 74 -25.84 2.15 -4.88
C LYS A 74 -27.34 1.86 -4.66
N ASP A 75 -27.98 2.61 -3.76
CA ASP A 75 -29.41 2.47 -3.47
C ASP A 75 -30.30 2.76 -4.68
N ILE A 76 -29.98 3.80 -5.47
CA ILE A 76 -30.68 4.10 -6.73
C ILE A 76 -30.64 2.89 -7.67
N ILE A 77 -29.46 2.30 -7.87
CA ILE A 77 -29.27 1.17 -8.78
C ILE A 77 -30.02 -0.06 -8.28
N VAL A 78 -29.85 -0.45 -7.02
CA VAL A 78 -30.49 -1.64 -6.42
C VAL A 78 -32.01 -1.49 -6.45
N ARG A 79 -32.55 -0.32 -6.10
CA ARG A 79 -34.00 -0.06 -6.18
C ARG A 79 -34.50 -0.13 -7.61
N PHE A 80 -33.81 0.50 -8.55
CA PHE A 80 -34.19 0.46 -9.97
C PHE A 80 -34.18 -0.97 -10.52
N LYS A 81 -33.17 -1.78 -10.20
CA LYS A 81 -33.07 -3.19 -10.63
C LYS A 81 -34.18 -4.05 -10.02
N SER A 82 -34.43 -3.90 -8.73
CA SER A 82 -35.55 -4.55 -8.05
C SER A 82 -36.91 -4.18 -8.67
N MET A 83 -37.11 -2.90 -9.03
CA MET A 83 -38.34 -2.43 -9.66
C MET A 83 -38.48 -2.83 -11.13
N SER A 84 -37.37 -3.05 -11.84
CA SER A 84 -37.33 -3.40 -13.27
C SER A 84 -37.36 -4.89 -13.55
N GLY A 85 -37.43 -5.75 -12.52
CA GLY A 85 -37.67 -7.18 -12.69
C GLY A 85 -36.54 -8.10 -12.23
N TYR A 86 -35.57 -7.58 -11.47
CA TYR A 86 -34.48 -8.39 -10.91
C TYR A 86 -34.70 -8.72 -9.44
N HIS A 87 -34.12 -9.81 -8.98
CA HIS A 87 -33.83 -10.05 -7.57
C HIS A 87 -32.50 -9.35 -7.25
N ALA A 88 -32.51 -8.38 -6.33
CA ALA A 88 -31.36 -7.52 -6.07
C ALA A 88 -31.11 -7.40 -4.56
N PRO A 89 -30.51 -8.43 -3.93
CA PRO A 89 -30.03 -8.33 -2.57
C PRO A 89 -28.90 -7.30 -2.49
N TYR A 90 -28.84 -6.57 -1.37
CA TYR A 90 -27.79 -5.60 -1.11
C TYR A 90 -27.33 -5.76 0.33
N VAL A 91 -26.13 -6.32 0.46
CA VAL A 91 -25.51 -6.63 1.75
C VAL A 91 -24.41 -5.58 1.97
N PRO A 92 -24.58 -4.65 2.92
CA PRO A 92 -23.53 -3.71 3.27
C PRO A 92 -22.39 -4.43 4.00
N GLY A 93 -21.19 -3.88 3.94
CA GLY A 93 -20.09 -4.38 4.76
C GLY A 93 -19.16 -3.33 5.33
N TRP A 94 -18.19 -3.80 6.12
CA TRP A 94 -17.24 -2.95 6.82
C TRP A 94 -15.83 -3.54 6.86
N ASP A 95 -14.87 -2.65 6.63
CA ASP A 95 -13.45 -2.93 6.78
C ASP A 95 -13.02 -2.49 8.19
N THR A 96 -12.50 -3.43 8.95
CA THR A 96 -12.38 -3.32 10.40
C THR A 96 -10.97 -3.54 10.91
N HIS A 97 -10.02 -3.87 10.05
CA HIS A 97 -8.63 -4.10 10.43
C HIS A 97 -7.72 -2.94 10.08
N GLY A 98 -6.49 -2.92 10.62
CA GLY A 98 -5.45 -1.98 10.24
C GLY A 98 -5.22 -0.78 11.18
N LEU A 99 -4.21 0.01 10.79
CA LEU A 99 -3.61 1.09 11.57
C LEU A 99 -4.55 2.21 12.06
N PRO A 100 -5.61 2.66 11.34
CA PRO A 100 -6.46 3.74 11.81
C PRO A 100 -7.18 3.42 13.12
N ILE A 101 -7.66 2.18 13.29
CA ILE A 101 -8.30 1.74 14.54
C ILE A 101 -7.26 1.68 15.66
N GLU A 102 -6.08 1.09 15.40
CA GLU A 102 -4.99 1.08 16.38
C GLU A 102 -4.60 2.50 16.83
N THR A 103 -4.56 3.44 15.88
CA THR A 103 -4.23 4.85 16.12
C THR A 103 -5.32 5.55 16.89
N ALA A 104 -6.60 5.33 16.56
CA ALA A 104 -7.73 5.91 17.26
C ALA A 104 -7.73 5.51 18.73
N LEU A 105 -7.45 4.23 19.02
CA LEU A 105 -7.32 3.72 20.38
C LEU A 105 -6.12 4.33 21.10
N THR A 106 -4.96 4.38 20.46
CA THR A 106 -3.74 4.94 21.08
C THR A 106 -3.88 6.45 21.33
N LYS A 107 -4.46 7.21 20.39
CA LYS A 107 -4.72 8.66 20.54
C LYS A 107 -5.76 8.99 21.60
N SER A 108 -6.67 8.06 21.91
CA SER A 108 -7.65 8.27 22.98
C SER A 108 -7.00 8.47 24.36
N GLY A 109 -5.73 8.10 24.52
CA GLY A 109 -4.98 8.18 25.77
C GLY A 109 -5.41 7.15 26.82
N LYS A 110 -6.40 6.30 26.50
CA LYS A 110 -6.97 5.30 27.42
C LYS A 110 -6.28 3.93 27.33
N VAL A 111 -5.41 3.74 26.35
CA VAL A 111 -4.81 2.44 26.02
C VAL A 111 -3.30 2.61 25.94
N ASN A 112 -2.56 1.90 26.78
CA ASN A 112 -1.11 1.80 26.70
C ASN A 112 -0.72 0.47 26.05
N ARG A 113 -0.46 0.48 24.74
CA ARG A 113 -0.09 -0.72 23.96
C ARG A 113 1.09 -1.48 24.56
N LYS A 114 2.05 -0.80 25.19
CA LYS A 114 3.26 -1.42 25.75
C LYS A 114 3.02 -2.18 27.05
N SER A 115 1.88 -2.01 27.71
CA SER A 115 1.56 -2.66 28.98
C SER A 115 0.55 -3.80 28.84
N MET A 116 0.20 -4.21 27.63
CA MET A 116 -0.79 -5.27 27.36
C MET A 116 -0.30 -6.26 26.32
N SER A 117 -0.85 -7.47 26.35
CA SER A 117 -0.61 -8.48 25.33
C SER A 117 -1.23 -8.07 23.99
N VAL A 118 -0.73 -8.66 22.90
CA VAL A 118 -1.29 -8.44 21.55
C VAL A 118 -2.77 -8.85 21.51
N ALA A 119 -3.13 -9.99 22.11
CA ALA A 119 -4.50 -10.48 22.15
C ALA A 119 -5.46 -9.54 22.88
N GLU A 120 -5.05 -8.93 24.00
CA GLU A 120 -5.86 -7.94 24.73
C GLU A 120 -6.07 -6.66 23.90
N PHE A 121 -5.01 -6.20 23.24
CA PHE A 121 -5.10 -5.02 22.37
C PHE A 121 -6.03 -5.25 21.17
N ARG A 122 -5.99 -6.43 20.55
CA ARG A 122 -6.88 -6.82 19.45
C ARG A 122 -8.36 -6.82 19.89
N LYS A 123 -8.68 -7.31 21.08
CA LYS A 123 -10.05 -7.26 21.64
C LYS A 123 -10.57 -5.83 21.77
N LEU A 124 -9.72 -4.90 22.20
CA LEU A 124 -10.09 -3.47 22.25
C LEU A 124 -10.34 -2.89 20.85
N CYS A 125 -9.56 -3.32 19.84
CA CYS A 125 -9.76 -2.93 18.45
C CYS A 125 -11.09 -3.45 17.90
N GLU A 126 -11.45 -4.71 18.18
CA GLU A 126 -12.75 -5.29 17.84
C GLU A 126 -13.90 -4.49 18.47
N GLU A 127 -13.85 -4.22 19.78
CA GLU A 127 -14.88 -3.45 20.46
C GLU A 127 -15.07 -2.05 19.86
N TYR A 128 -13.96 -1.41 19.48
CA TYR A 128 -14.00 -0.11 18.82
C TYR A 128 -14.65 -0.21 17.45
N ALA A 129 -14.22 -1.17 16.62
CA ALA A 129 -14.76 -1.39 15.29
C ALA A 129 -16.27 -1.64 15.32
N ARG A 130 -16.76 -2.52 16.21
CA ARG A 130 -18.20 -2.80 16.37
C ARG A 130 -19.00 -1.55 16.72
N LYS A 131 -18.49 -0.71 17.62
CA LYS A 131 -19.12 0.58 17.96
C LYS A 131 -19.18 1.54 16.76
N GLN A 132 -18.15 1.57 15.93
CA GLN A 132 -18.14 2.41 14.71
C GLN A 132 -19.11 1.87 13.66
N ILE A 133 -19.20 0.55 13.49
CA ILE A 133 -20.18 -0.09 12.59
C ILE A 133 -21.59 0.34 12.97
N ASP A 134 -21.97 0.21 14.25
CA ASP A 134 -23.31 0.59 14.72
C ASP A 134 -23.64 2.05 14.39
N ARG A 135 -22.70 2.96 14.67
CA ARG A 135 -22.84 4.39 14.40
C ARG A 135 -22.97 4.71 12.91
N GLN A 136 -22.11 4.13 12.07
CA GLN A 136 -22.15 4.35 10.62
C GLN A 136 -23.41 3.72 10.00
N ARG A 137 -23.85 2.54 10.48
CA ARG A 137 -25.09 1.90 10.06
C ARG A 137 -26.29 2.82 10.27
N GLU A 138 -26.43 3.43 11.45
CA GLU A 138 -27.50 4.39 11.73
C GLU A 138 -27.47 5.58 10.76
N GLN A 139 -26.28 6.11 10.48
CA GLN A 139 -26.10 7.22 9.55
C GLN A 139 -26.48 6.82 8.11
N PHE A 140 -26.09 5.64 7.65
CA PHE A 140 -26.48 5.13 6.33
C PHE A 140 -27.98 4.85 6.22
N MET A 141 -28.58 4.25 7.24
CA MET A 141 -30.03 4.06 7.30
C MET A 141 -30.77 5.40 7.27
N ARG A 142 -30.23 6.44 7.92
CA ARG A 142 -30.82 7.79 7.91
C ARG A 142 -30.83 8.40 6.51
N LEU A 143 -29.89 8.06 5.62
CA LEU A 143 -29.91 8.45 4.20
C LEU A 143 -31.03 7.77 3.39
N GLY A 144 -31.75 6.79 3.97
CA GLY A 144 -32.84 6.08 3.33
C GLY A 144 -32.40 4.86 2.50
N VAL A 145 -31.14 4.46 2.62
CA VAL A 145 -30.57 3.32 1.91
C VAL A 145 -31.17 2.02 2.42
N ARG A 146 -31.65 1.16 1.52
CA ARG A 146 -32.26 -0.12 1.86
C ARG A 146 -31.29 -1.27 1.58
N GLY A 147 -30.90 -2.01 2.62
CA GLY A 147 -30.04 -3.19 2.53
C GLY A 147 -30.18 -4.08 3.75
N ASP A 148 -29.41 -5.16 3.78
CA ASP A 148 -29.33 -6.13 4.88
C ASP A 148 -28.47 -5.59 6.04
N TRP A 149 -28.98 -4.57 6.73
CA TRP A 149 -28.26 -3.85 7.81
C TRP A 149 -28.03 -4.67 9.08
N TRP A 150 -28.77 -5.78 9.24
CA TRP A 150 -28.75 -6.60 10.44
C TRP A 150 -27.99 -7.92 10.25
N ASN A 151 -27.67 -8.27 9.01
CA ASN A 151 -26.74 -9.33 8.65
C ASN A 151 -25.70 -8.83 7.62
N PRO A 152 -24.94 -7.75 7.97
CA PRO A 152 -23.89 -7.23 7.10
C PRO A 152 -22.70 -8.18 7.08
N TYR A 153 -21.78 -7.99 6.13
CA TYR A 153 -20.48 -8.67 6.18
C TYR A 153 -19.45 -7.79 6.89
N VAL A 154 -18.61 -8.39 7.74
CA VAL A 154 -17.56 -7.67 8.45
C VAL A 154 -16.25 -8.43 8.34
N THR A 155 -15.17 -7.73 8.01
CA THR A 155 -13.83 -8.32 7.81
C THR A 155 -13.29 -9.07 9.03
N LEU A 156 -13.63 -8.65 10.26
CA LEU A 156 -13.25 -9.35 11.50
C LEU A 156 -14.17 -10.53 11.86
N ASP A 157 -15.20 -10.82 11.07
CA ASP A 157 -16.06 -11.98 11.34
C ASP A 157 -15.31 -13.26 10.97
N LYS A 158 -15.43 -14.27 11.84
CA LYS A 158 -14.70 -15.54 11.78
C LYS A 158 -14.74 -16.22 10.41
N ALA A 159 -15.93 -16.26 9.80
CA ALA A 159 -16.12 -16.86 8.48
C ALA A 159 -15.40 -16.08 7.37
N TYR A 160 -15.33 -14.76 7.50
CA TYR A 160 -14.62 -13.89 6.55
C TYR A 160 -13.12 -14.15 6.62
N GLU A 161 -12.54 -14.08 7.82
CA GLU A 161 -11.11 -14.33 8.04
C GLU A 161 -10.71 -15.73 7.56
N ALA A 162 -11.54 -16.74 7.83
CA ALA A 162 -11.31 -18.10 7.34
C ALA A 162 -11.23 -18.19 5.81
N GLN A 163 -12.13 -17.51 5.09
CA GLN A 163 -12.10 -17.46 3.63
C GLN A 163 -10.90 -16.66 3.11
N GLN A 164 -10.50 -15.60 3.78
CA GLN A 164 -9.31 -14.84 3.44
C GLN A 164 -8.03 -15.70 3.54
N ILE A 165 -7.91 -16.56 4.56
CA ILE A 165 -6.82 -17.54 4.67
C ILE A 165 -6.80 -18.51 3.48
N LYS A 166 -7.97 -18.94 2.98
CA LYS A 166 -8.05 -19.80 1.78
C LYS A 166 -7.59 -19.08 0.52
N VAL A 167 -7.94 -17.80 0.35
CA VAL A 167 -7.43 -16.97 -0.76
C VAL A 167 -5.91 -16.88 -0.70
N PHE A 168 -5.33 -16.62 0.47
CA PHE A 168 -3.87 -16.60 0.64
C PHE A 168 -3.23 -17.95 0.28
N GLY A 169 -3.81 -19.05 0.77
CA GLY A 169 -3.30 -20.39 0.50
C GLY A 169 -3.32 -20.76 -0.97
N GLU A 170 -4.40 -20.46 -1.70
CA GLU A 170 -4.50 -20.72 -3.13
C GLU A 170 -3.49 -19.87 -3.92
N MET A 171 -3.30 -18.60 -3.54
CA MET A 171 -2.26 -17.76 -4.14
C MET A 171 -0.85 -18.32 -3.86
N ALA A 172 -0.60 -18.84 -2.65
CA ALA A 172 0.69 -19.44 -2.30
C ALA A 172 0.93 -20.74 -3.08
N LYS A 173 -0.09 -21.59 -3.19
CA LYS A 173 -0.07 -22.82 -3.99
C LYS A 173 0.23 -22.57 -5.46
N ASN A 174 -0.29 -21.48 -6.02
CA ASN A 174 -0.01 -21.05 -7.40
C ASN A 174 1.36 -20.36 -7.58
N GLY A 175 2.21 -20.33 -6.54
CA GLY A 175 3.54 -19.73 -6.59
C GLY A 175 3.50 -18.19 -6.72
N HIS A 176 2.40 -17.56 -6.27
CA HIS A 176 2.28 -16.11 -6.29
C HIS A 176 2.72 -15.47 -4.98
N ILE A 177 2.84 -16.21 -3.89
CA ILE A 177 3.30 -15.69 -2.60
C ILE A 177 4.76 -16.08 -2.36
N TYR A 178 5.59 -15.11 -2.00
CA TYR A 178 6.97 -15.37 -1.64
C TYR A 178 7.48 -14.39 -0.59
N LYS A 179 8.53 -14.77 0.14
CA LYS A 179 9.23 -13.91 1.09
C LYS A 179 10.48 -13.35 0.43
N GLY A 180 10.69 -12.03 0.52
CA GLY A 180 11.84 -11.37 -0.09
C GLY A 180 12.35 -10.22 0.76
N LYS A 181 13.66 -9.93 0.67
CA LYS A 181 14.24 -8.70 1.22
C LYS A 181 14.29 -7.66 0.10
N LYS A 182 13.36 -6.71 0.12
CA LYS A 182 13.28 -5.61 -0.86
C LYS A 182 13.12 -4.28 -0.13
N PRO A 183 13.63 -3.16 -0.69
CA PRO A 183 13.27 -1.84 -0.23
C PRO A 183 11.77 -1.64 -0.37
N VAL A 184 11.13 -1.32 0.74
CA VAL A 184 9.72 -0.95 0.78
C VAL A 184 9.59 0.44 1.38
N TYR A 185 8.51 1.14 1.07
CA TYR A 185 8.15 2.32 1.84
C TYR A 185 7.97 1.91 3.30
N TRP A 186 8.75 2.53 4.16
CA TRP A 186 8.72 2.33 5.60
C TRP A 186 8.35 3.64 6.26
N SER A 187 7.39 3.60 7.17
CA SER A 187 7.03 4.74 8.01
C SER A 187 7.65 4.54 9.40
N PRO A 188 8.74 5.24 9.76
CA PRO A 188 9.30 5.18 11.11
C PRO A 188 8.31 5.63 12.18
N SER A 189 7.34 6.47 11.79
CA SER A 189 6.28 6.94 12.68
C SER A 189 5.21 5.90 12.99
N SER A 190 4.98 4.99 12.04
CA SER A 190 4.03 3.89 12.15
C SER A 190 4.73 2.56 12.46
N GLU A 191 6.07 2.51 12.46
CA GLU A 191 6.89 1.31 12.64
C GLU A 191 6.38 0.15 11.74
N SER A 192 6.10 0.46 10.46
CA SER A 192 5.49 -0.48 9.51
C SER A 192 5.83 -0.13 8.07
N ALA A 193 5.86 -1.16 7.22
CA ALA A 193 5.82 -1.02 5.78
C ALA A 193 4.48 -0.40 5.33
N LEU A 194 4.51 0.31 4.21
CA LEU A 194 3.36 0.93 3.54
C LEU A 194 3.31 0.49 2.07
N ALA A 195 2.11 0.27 1.54
CA ALA A 195 1.92 0.11 0.10
C ALA A 195 1.95 1.47 -0.62
N GLU A 196 2.20 1.47 -1.92
CA GLU A 196 2.19 2.69 -2.75
C GLU A 196 0.83 3.43 -2.66
N ALA A 197 -0.28 2.71 -2.53
CA ALA A 197 -1.61 3.28 -2.32
C ALA A 197 -1.76 4.05 -0.99
N GLU A 198 -0.84 3.85 -0.03
CA GLU A 198 -0.79 4.49 1.28
C GLU A 198 0.21 5.66 1.34
N ILE A 199 0.79 6.06 0.21
CA ILE A 199 1.72 7.17 0.08
C ILE A 199 1.01 8.40 -0.48
N GLU A 200 1.28 9.55 0.14
CA GLU A 200 0.95 10.84 -0.42
C GLU A 200 2.20 11.70 -0.55
N TYR A 201 2.17 12.68 -1.45
CA TYR A 201 3.31 13.54 -1.69
C TYR A 201 3.07 14.93 -1.11
N GLN A 202 4.06 15.43 -0.37
CA GLN A 202 4.07 16.78 0.20
C GLN A 202 5.44 17.42 -0.01
N ASP A 203 5.47 18.74 -0.07
CA ASP A 203 6.72 19.49 -0.20
C ASP A 203 7.56 19.36 1.08
N LYS A 204 8.77 18.83 0.93
CA LYS A 204 9.76 18.70 2.00
C LYS A 204 11.00 19.51 1.64
N ARG A 205 11.52 20.26 2.61
CA ARG A 205 12.85 20.86 2.50
C ARG A 205 13.90 19.80 2.86
N SER A 206 14.72 19.42 1.89
CA SER A 206 15.75 18.39 2.03
C SER A 206 17.14 19.00 1.81
N PRO A 207 18.18 18.51 2.52
CA PRO A 207 19.56 18.81 2.16
C PRO A 207 19.86 18.27 0.76
N SER A 208 20.70 18.96 0.01
CA SER A 208 21.20 18.55 -1.30
C SER A 208 22.72 18.63 -1.25
N ILE A 209 23.38 17.47 -1.28
CA ILE A 209 24.83 17.39 -1.15
C ILE A 209 25.46 16.82 -2.42
N TYR A 210 26.65 17.34 -2.72
CA TYR A 210 27.53 16.81 -3.75
C TYR A 210 28.77 16.23 -3.08
N VAL A 211 29.05 14.96 -3.34
CA VAL A 211 30.12 14.21 -2.65
C VAL A 211 31.08 13.62 -3.66
N ALA A 212 32.37 13.86 -3.47
CA ALA A 212 33.42 13.30 -4.30
C ALA A 212 33.90 11.95 -3.76
N PHE A 213 33.78 10.91 -4.58
CA PHE A 213 34.29 9.57 -4.34
C PHE A 213 35.59 9.38 -5.13
N LYS A 214 36.69 9.07 -4.44
CA LYS A 214 38.00 8.85 -5.09
C LYS A 214 37.98 7.56 -5.88
N ILE A 215 38.55 7.54 -7.08
CA ILE A 215 38.72 6.30 -7.83
C ILE A 215 39.90 5.52 -7.23
N LYS A 216 39.64 4.27 -6.84
CA LYS A 216 40.66 3.35 -6.31
C LYS A 216 41.24 2.47 -7.40
N ASP A 217 40.38 2.00 -8.31
CA ASP A 217 40.76 1.19 -9.47
C ASP A 217 39.99 1.68 -10.70
N GLY A 218 40.71 2.30 -11.63
CA GLY A 218 40.16 2.83 -12.88
C GLY A 218 39.85 1.79 -13.95
N ASN A 219 40.05 0.49 -13.68
CA ASN A 219 39.80 -0.62 -14.60
C ASN A 219 40.47 -0.44 -15.99
N GLY A 220 41.63 0.24 -16.04
CA GLY A 220 42.36 0.58 -17.27
C GLY A 220 41.77 1.73 -18.09
N VAL A 221 40.66 2.33 -17.64
CA VAL A 221 39.97 3.44 -18.31
C VAL A 221 40.26 4.79 -17.64
N LEU A 222 40.58 4.78 -16.35
CA LEU A 222 40.94 5.96 -15.55
C LEU A 222 42.32 5.77 -14.90
N ASP A 223 42.99 6.88 -14.60
CA ASP A 223 44.36 6.88 -14.06
C ASP A 223 44.41 6.70 -12.53
N GLY A 224 43.26 6.79 -11.85
CA GLY A 224 43.11 6.61 -10.40
C GLY A 224 43.34 7.88 -9.58
N ASP A 225 43.60 9.02 -10.21
CA ASP A 225 43.66 10.34 -9.57
C ASP A 225 42.35 11.13 -9.68
N GLU A 226 41.36 10.57 -10.37
CA GLU A 226 40.05 11.14 -10.57
C GLU A 226 39.07 10.89 -9.41
N GLN A 227 38.04 11.73 -9.33
CA GLN A 227 36.97 11.61 -8.35
C GLN A 227 35.60 11.66 -9.03
N MET A 228 34.72 10.70 -8.76
CA MET A 228 33.32 10.76 -9.19
C MET A 228 32.52 11.63 -8.25
N ILE A 229 31.86 12.67 -8.78
CA ILE A 229 30.96 13.49 -7.96
C ILE A 229 29.57 12.88 -8.03
N ILE A 230 29.05 12.42 -6.91
CA ILE A 230 27.65 12.00 -6.79
C ILE A 230 26.82 13.14 -6.20
N TRP A 231 25.53 13.13 -6.52
CA TRP A 231 24.54 14.01 -5.93
C TRP A 231 23.50 13.19 -5.16
N THR A 232 23.11 13.66 -3.97
CA THR A 232 22.01 13.06 -3.22
C THR A 232 21.26 14.08 -2.38
N THR A 233 19.97 13.85 -2.20
CA THR A 233 19.12 14.61 -1.27
C THR A 233 18.99 13.95 0.10
N THR A 234 19.62 12.79 0.30
CA THR A 234 19.54 11.97 1.51
C THR A 234 20.93 11.67 2.07
N PRO A 235 21.60 12.61 2.75
CA PRO A 235 22.91 12.35 3.35
C PRO A 235 22.95 11.10 4.24
N TRP A 236 21.86 10.80 4.94
CA TRP A 236 21.71 9.60 5.78
C TRP A 236 21.86 8.26 5.03
N THR A 237 21.74 8.23 3.70
CA THR A 237 21.95 7.01 2.89
C THR A 237 23.41 6.81 2.46
N ILE A 238 24.29 7.79 2.67
CA ILE A 238 25.72 7.67 2.33
C ILE A 238 26.37 6.47 3.06
N PRO A 239 26.18 6.27 4.39
CA PRO A 239 26.70 5.07 5.07
C PRO A 239 26.33 3.73 4.42
N ALA A 240 25.21 3.68 3.69
CA ALA A 240 24.71 2.49 3.01
C ALA A 240 25.18 2.36 1.55
N ASN A 241 26.03 3.25 1.05
CA ASN A 241 26.47 3.25 -0.34
C ASN A 241 27.34 2.03 -0.68
N LEU A 242 26.92 1.25 -1.68
CA LEU A 242 27.67 0.09 -2.18
C LEU A 242 28.13 0.27 -3.64
N GLY A 243 27.68 1.34 -4.30
CA GLY A 243 28.04 1.60 -5.68
C GLY A 243 27.65 2.98 -6.18
N ILE A 244 27.98 3.23 -7.44
CA ILE A 244 27.67 4.45 -8.18
C ILE A 244 27.11 4.04 -9.54
N SER A 245 25.87 4.42 -9.83
CA SER A 245 25.24 4.15 -11.12
C SER A 245 25.52 5.26 -12.13
N VAL A 246 25.87 4.85 -13.35
CA VAL A 246 26.05 5.68 -14.54
C VAL A 246 25.18 5.15 -15.69
N HIS A 247 24.70 6.00 -16.58
CA HIS A 247 23.91 5.55 -17.72
C HIS A 247 24.84 5.00 -18.82
N PRO A 248 24.59 3.80 -19.38
CA PRO A 248 25.50 3.17 -20.33
C PRO A 248 25.73 3.97 -21.62
N GLU A 249 24.71 4.68 -22.10
CA GLU A 249 24.76 5.43 -23.37
C GLU A 249 25.19 6.90 -23.24
N LEU A 250 25.20 7.46 -22.02
CA LEU A 250 25.57 8.85 -21.80
C LEU A 250 27.09 9.03 -21.84
N ASP A 251 27.52 10.23 -22.20
CA ASP A 251 28.92 10.63 -22.19
C ASP A 251 29.28 11.27 -20.84
N TYR A 252 30.46 10.92 -20.32
CA TYR A 252 31.01 11.37 -19.05
C TYR A 252 32.35 12.05 -19.29
N ASN A 253 32.48 13.26 -18.77
CA ASN A 253 33.70 14.07 -18.88
C ASN A 253 34.54 13.95 -17.62
N VAL A 254 35.84 13.72 -17.80
CA VAL A 254 36.88 13.95 -16.80
C VAL A 254 37.30 15.42 -16.92
N VAL A 255 36.97 16.20 -15.90
CA VAL A 255 37.15 17.66 -15.86
C VAL A 255 38.24 17.99 -14.86
N ALA A 256 39.32 18.63 -15.32
CA ALA A 256 40.35 19.17 -14.44
C ALA A 256 39.98 20.58 -13.98
N VAL A 257 39.84 20.76 -12.66
CA VAL A 257 39.56 22.03 -11.99
C VAL A 257 40.35 22.09 -10.69
N ASN A 258 41.00 23.23 -10.43
CA ASN A 258 41.69 23.50 -9.16
C ASN A 258 42.69 22.40 -8.73
N GLY A 259 43.35 21.77 -9.71
CA GLY A 259 44.33 20.70 -9.46
C GLY A 259 43.73 19.33 -9.11
N LYS A 260 42.42 19.14 -9.26
CA LYS A 260 41.71 17.86 -9.11
C LYS A 260 41.00 17.49 -10.41
N LYS A 261 40.80 16.19 -10.65
CA LYS A 261 40.02 15.68 -11.78
C LYS A 261 38.69 15.13 -11.29
N TYR A 262 37.59 15.60 -11.87
CA TYR A 262 36.24 15.18 -11.51
C TYR A 262 35.52 14.51 -12.67
N ILE A 263 34.73 13.49 -12.38
CA ILE A 263 33.93 12.77 -13.37
C ILE A 263 32.46 13.17 -13.19
N VAL A 264 31.89 13.73 -14.25
CA VAL A 264 30.48 14.17 -14.32
C VAL A 264 29.92 13.91 -15.71
N ALA A 265 28.60 13.78 -15.85
CA ALA A 265 27.98 13.62 -17.16
C ALA A 265 28.17 14.88 -18.01
N ALA A 266 28.55 14.69 -19.27
CA ALA A 266 28.89 15.77 -20.20
C ALA A 266 27.74 16.77 -20.38
N GLY A 267 26.49 16.28 -20.43
CA GLY A 267 25.30 17.12 -20.55
C GLY A 267 24.98 17.99 -19.34
N LEU A 268 25.58 17.70 -18.17
CA LEU A 268 25.37 18.45 -16.93
C LEU A 268 26.52 19.40 -16.60
N LEU A 269 27.61 19.37 -17.37
CA LEU A 269 28.83 20.12 -17.08
C LEU A 269 28.58 21.63 -16.92
N GLU A 270 27.88 22.26 -17.87
CA GLU A 270 27.63 23.72 -17.82
C GLU A 270 26.81 24.12 -16.58
N SER A 271 25.88 23.26 -16.14
CA SER A 271 25.10 23.50 -14.93
C SER A 271 25.96 23.34 -13.68
N LEU A 272 26.83 22.33 -13.66
CA LEU A 272 27.72 22.05 -12.52
C LEU A 272 28.84 23.10 -12.41
N GLU A 273 29.33 23.64 -13.51
CA GLU A 273 30.28 24.76 -13.50
C GLU A 273 29.69 25.99 -12.81
N LYS A 274 28.43 26.31 -13.09
CA LYS A 274 27.69 27.39 -12.41
C LYS A 274 27.40 27.05 -10.95
N GLU A 275 27.00 25.81 -10.68
CA GLU A 275 26.64 25.36 -9.33
C GLU A 275 27.87 25.34 -8.40
N PHE A 276 29.03 24.91 -8.87
CA PHE A 276 30.26 24.84 -8.08
C PHE A 276 31.16 26.07 -8.20
N GLU A 277 30.75 27.06 -9.00
CA GLU A 277 31.55 28.26 -9.30
C GLU A 277 32.94 27.88 -9.83
N TRP A 278 33.01 26.88 -10.71
CA TRP A 278 34.27 26.43 -11.30
C TRP A 278 34.75 27.42 -12.37
N GLU A 279 35.93 27.97 -12.14
CA GLU A 279 36.64 28.80 -13.12
C GLU A 279 37.68 27.95 -13.88
N ASN A 280 37.69 28.05 -15.21
CA ASN A 280 38.64 27.36 -16.10
C ASN A 280 38.58 25.82 -16.02
N ALA A 281 37.37 25.26 -16.02
CA ALA A 281 37.16 23.82 -16.14
C ALA A 281 37.64 23.30 -17.51
N GLU A 282 38.64 22.42 -17.50
CA GLU A 282 39.19 21.81 -18.72
C GLU A 282 38.75 20.34 -18.84
N VAL A 283 38.12 19.98 -19.95
CA VAL A 283 37.79 18.58 -20.24
C VAL A 283 39.05 17.86 -20.72
N VAL A 284 39.57 16.96 -19.88
CA VAL A 284 40.79 16.18 -20.15
C VAL A 284 40.48 14.92 -20.96
N LYS A 285 39.31 14.32 -20.72
CA LYS A 285 38.89 13.07 -21.35
C LYS A 285 37.37 12.96 -21.37
N THR A 286 36.82 12.30 -22.38
CA THR A 286 35.40 11.91 -22.44
C THR A 286 35.30 10.41 -22.63
N LEU A 287 34.40 9.78 -21.89
CA LEU A 287 34.17 8.33 -21.84
C LEU A 287 32.68 8.05 -21.98
N LYS A 288 32.30 6.94 -22.60
CA LYS A 288 30.93 6.44 -22.49
C LYS A 288 30.71 5.83 -21.10
N GLY A 289 29.50 5.98 -20.55
CA GLY A 289 29.17 5.40 -19.23
C GLY A 289 29.40 3.89 -19.17
N LYS A 290 29.18 3.18 -20.28
CA LYS A 290 29.51 1.74 -20.39
C LYS A 290 30.99 1.42 -20.20
N GLU A 291 31.90 2.34 -20.53
CA GLU A 291 33.34 2.15 -20.31
C GLU A 291 33.71 2.28 -18.83
N LEU A 292 32.88 2.93 -18.01
CA LEU A 292 33.08 3.08 -16.57
C LEU A 292 32.57 1.87 -15.77
N GLU A 293 31.97 0.88 -16.43
CA GLU A 293 31.48 -0.32 -15.77
C GLU A 293 32.62 -1.08 -15.06
N TYR A 294 32.38 -1.50 -13.81
CA TYR A 294 33.35 -2.16 -12.93
C TYR A 294 34.54 -1.31 -12.45
N VAL A 295 34.56 0.00 -12.72
CA VAL A 295 35.46 0.92 -12.01
C VAL A 295 35.15 0.85 -10.51
N LYS A 296 36.17 0.93 -9.66
CA LYS A 296 35.99 0.94 -8.21
C LYS A 296 36.32 2.30 -7.64
N ALA A 297 35.35 2.89 -6.98
CA ALA A 297 35.54 4.06 -6.14
C ALA A 297 35.74 3.65 -4.68
N GLU A 298 36.42 4.49 -3.91
CA GLU A 298 36.56 4.34 -2.46
C GLU A 298 35.42 5.10 -1.77
N HIS A 299 34.78 4.44 -0.80
CA HIS A 299 33.76 5.08 0.02
C HIS A 299 34.39 6.22 0.86
N PRO A 300 33.75 7.39 1.00
CA PRO A 300 34.38 8.59 1.55
C PRO A 300 35.01 8.43 2.95
N PHE A 301 34.34 7.70 3.85
CA PHE A 301 34.79 7.54 5.25
C PHE A 301 34.73 6.10 5.79
N TYR A 302 34.45 5.10 4.95
CA TYR A 302 34.50 3.69 5.36
C TYR A 302 35.47 2.96 4.46
N ASP A 303 36.18 1.98 5.00
CA ASP A 303 37.10 1.11 4.24
C ASP A 303 36.29 0.10 3.42
N ARG A 304 35.60 0.60 2.40
CA ARG A 304 34.70 -0.15 1.52
C ARG A 304 34.80 0.38 0.09
N ASP A 305 34.78 -0.54 -0.85
CA ASP A 305 34.74 -0.20 -2.28
C ASP A 305 33.29 0.07 -2.71
N SER A 306 33.12 1.07 -3.58
CA SER A 306 31.86 1.41 -4.24
C SER A 306 32.00 1.07 -5.73
N LEU A 307 31.24 0.09 -6.19
CA LEU A 307 31.32 -0.38 -7.58
C LEU A 307 30.58 0.58 -8.53
N VAL A 308 31.21 0.95 -9.63
CA VAL A 308 30.55 1.70 -10.70
C VAL A 308 29.76 0.73 -11.59
N MET A 309 28.47 1.01 -11.76
CA MET A 309 27.49 0.13 -12.42
C MET A 309 26.74 0.88 -13.52
N CYS A 310 26.26 0.14 -14.51
CA CYS A 310 25.38 0.71 -15.54
C CYS A 310 23.90 0.61 -15.13
N GLY A 311 23.24 1.77 -15.02
CA GLY A 311 21.81 1.88 -14.70
C GLY A 311 21.09 2.83 -15.65
N GLU A 312 20.03 2.35 -16.31
CA GLU A 312 19.22 3.14 -17.26
C GLU A 312 18.31 4.18 -16.55
N HIS A 313 18.15 4.08 -15.24
CA HIS A 313 17.41 5.05 -14.43
C HIS A 313 18.13 6.40 -14.27
N VAL A 314 19.43 6.46 -14.61
CA VAL A 314 20.23 7.68 -14.50
C VAL A 314 19.90 8.63 -15.65
N THR A 315 19.38 9.83 -15.34
CA THR A 315 19.03 10.84 -16.34
C THR A 315 19.92 12.09 -16.27
N LEU A 316 19.73 13.01 -17.22
CA LEU A 316 20.39 14.33 -17.24
C LEU A 316 19.50 15.44 -16.67
N ASP A 317 18.41 15.10 -15.98
CA ASP A 317 17.45 16.09 -15.48
C ASP A 317 17.95 16.82 -14.22
N ALA A 318 18.73 16.12 -13.37
CA ALA A 318 19.24 16.66 -12.12
C ALA A 318 20.51 15.93 -11.64
N GLY A 319 21.26 16.59 -10.75
CA GLY A 319 22.46 16.04 -10.12
C GLY A 319 23.69 16.12 -11.01
N THR A 320 24.49 15.06 -11.04
CA THR A 320 25.79 15.01 -11.74
C THR A 320 25.86 13.97 -12.85
N GLY A 321 24.78 13.19 -13.04
CA GLY A 321 24.76 11.99 -13.86
C GLY A 321 25.53 10.80 -13.26
N CYS A 322 26.08 10.94 -12.04
CA CYS A 322 26.56 9.83 -11.23
C CYS A 322 25.65 9.71 -10.00
N VAL A 323 24.90 8.62 -9.90
CA VAL A 323 23.92 8.40 -8.84
C VAL A 323 24.52 7.48 -7.79
N HIS A 324 24.53 7.88 -6.53
CA HIS A 324 24.95 6.97 -5.46
C HIS A 324 23.92 5.84 -5.34
N THR A 325 24.39 4.60 -5.21
CA THR A 325 23.52 3.42 -5.11
C THR A 325 23.63 2.78 -3.74
N ALA A 326 22.51 2.76 -3.02
CA ALA A 326 22.34 2.05 -1.75
C ALA A 326 21.14 1.08 -1.86
N PRO A 327 21.39 -0.20 -2.20
CA PRO A 327 20.34 -1.18 -2.45
C PRO A 327 19.34 -1.37 -1.29
N GLY A 328 19.66 -0.97 -0.06
CA GLY A 328 18.74 -1.00 1.06
C GLY A 328 17.74 0.17 1.13
N HIS A 329 17.91 1.22 0.32
CA HIS A 329 17.19 2.49 0.45
C HIS A 329 16.64 3.04 -0.88
N GLY A 330 16.60 2.25 -1.95
CA GLY A 330 16.00 2.64 -3.22
C GLY A 330 15.60 1.42 -4.05
N GLU A 331 14.45 1.50 -4.72
CA GLU A 331 13.97 0.41 -5.58
C GLU A 331 14.84 0.24 -6.82
N GLU A 332 15.14 1.33 -7.52
CA GLU A 332 16.06 1.34 -8.68
C GLU A 332 17.47 0.88 -8.27
N ASP A 333 17.94 1.35 -7.11
CA ASP A 333 19.21 0.93 -6.50
C ASP A 333 19.26 -0.57 -6.22
N PHE A 334 18.16 -1.14 -5.74
CA PHE A 334 18.04 -2.57 -5.49
C PHE A 334 18.04 -3.38 -6.79
N ILE A 335 17.30 -2.93 -7.80
CA ILE A 335 17.22 -3.62 -9.11
C ILE A 335 18.60 -3.64 -9.78
N VAL A 336 19.29 -2.49 -9.82
CA VAL A 336 20.66 -2.44 -10.37
C VAL A 336 21.63 -3.21 -9.48
N GLY A 337 21.57 -3.04 -8.16
CA GLY A 337 22.43 -3.75 -7.22
C GLY A 337 22.34 -5.27 -7.33
N GLN A 338 21.13 -5.82 -7.50
CA GLN A 338 20.92 -7.26 -7.72
C GLN A 338 21.61 -7.76 -8.99
N LYS A 339 21.57 -7.00 -10.09
CA LYS A 339 22.22 -7.38 -11.36
C LYS A 339 23.73 -7.56 -11.20
N TYR A 340 24.35 -6.78 -10.32
CA TYR A 340 25.79 -6.83 -10.04
C TYR A 340 26.15 -7.65 -8.79
N GLY A 341 25.17 -8.28 -8.13
CA GLY A 341 25.40 -9.11 -6.94
C GLY A 341 25.79 -8.33 -5.69
N LEU A 342 25.32 -7.08 -5.55
CA LEU A 342 25.55 -6.27 -4.35
C LEU A 342 24.67 -6.74 -3.18
N ASP A 343 25.21 -6.64 -1.98
CA ASP A 343 24.46 -6.87 -0.75
C ASP A 343 23.36 -5.82 -0.53
N VAL A 344 22.36 -6.16 0.28
CA VAL A 344 21.26 -5.25 0.63
C VAL A 344 21.51 -4.68 2.02
N LEU A 345 22.44 -3.74 2.10
CA LEU A 345 22.84 -3.05 3.34
C LEU A 345 21.81 -1.99 3.73
N CYS A 346 21.34 -2.02 4.97
CA CYS A 346 20.30 -1.13 5.47
C CYS A 346 20.57 -0.74 6.93
N PRO A 347 21.44 0.26 7.19
CA PRO A 347 21.89 0.62 8.53
C PRO A 347 20.86 1.45 9.31
N VAL A 348 19.57 1.13 9.20
CA VAL A 348 18.46 1.83 9.85
C VAL A 348 17.47 0.83 10.44
N ASP A 349 17.16 0.99 11.73
CA ASP A 349 16.22 0.17 12.48
C ASP A 349 14.74 0.49 12.16
N ASP A 350 13.83 -0.27 12.76
CA ASP A 350 12.38 -0.12 12.56
C ASP A 350 11.83 1.26 13.00
N LYS A 351 12.54 1.94 13.90
CA LYS A 351 12.19 3.28 14.42
C LYS A 351 12.84 4.41 13.63
N GLY A 352 13.63 4.09 12.61
CA GLY A 352 14.35 5.07 11.80
C GLY A 352 15.65 5.56 12.44
N ASN A 353 16.23 4.83 13.40
CA ASN A 353 17.54 5.15 13.97
C ASN A 353 18.65 4.37 13.29
N MET A 354 19.82 4.98 13.14
CA MET A 354 20.99 4.33 12.57
C MET A 354 21.47 3.17 13.45
N THR A 355 21.85 2.05 12.84
CA THR A 355 22.33 0.83 13.52
C THR A 355 23.85 0.79 13.62
N GLU A 356 24.40 -0.26 14.24
CA GLU A 356 25.85 -0.53 14.28
C GLU A 356 26.48 -0.71 12.89
N GLU A 357 25.67 -0.96 11.86
CA GLU A 357 26.12 -1.04 10.46
C GLU A 357 26.49 0.34 9.86
N ALA A 358 26.22 1.44 10.58
CA ALA A 358 26.74 2.78 10.28
C ALA A 358 27.61 3.31 11.45
N PRO A 359 28.86 2.81 11.58
CA PRO A 359 29.75 3.21 12.66
C PRO A 359 29.92 4.72 12.76
N GLY A 360 29.77 5.28 13.97
CA GLY A 360 29.89 6.70 14.28
C GLY A 360 28.57 7.49 14.26
N PHE A 361 27.46 6.87 13.86
CA PHE A 361 26.14 7.51 13.82
C PHE A 361 25.07 6.75 14.62
N GLU A 362 25.47 5.74 15.39
CA GLU A 362 24.58 4.79 16.06
C GLU A 362 23.55 5.47 16.97
N GLY A 363 22.29 5.04 16.86
CA GLY A 363 21.20 5.54 17.69
C GLY A 363 20.66 6.92 17.27
N LEU A 364 21.26 7.59 16.28
CA LEU A 364 20.71 8.83 15.74
C LEU A 364 19.52 8.54 14.82
N PHE A 365 18.44 9.30 14.95
CA PHE A 365 17.35 9.25 13.98
C PHE A 365 17.84 9.71 12.60
N TYR A 366 17.45 9.05 11.52
CA TYR A 366 17.99 9.27 10.17
C TYR A 366 18.01 10.75 9.75
N ASP A 367 16.96 11.50 10.09
CA ASP A 367 16.86 12.91 9.73
C ASP A 367 17.89 13.76 10.51
N ALA A 368 18.13 13.42 11.77
CA ALA A 368 19.15 14.05 12.60
C ALA A 368 20.56 13.62 12.20
N ALA A 369 20.74 12.40 11.68
CA ALA A 369 22.01 11.88 11.18
C ALA A 369 22.52 12.64 9.94
N ASN A 370 21.64 13.30 9.18
CA ASN A 370 22.03 14.10 8.01
C ASN A 370 23.12 15.14 8.33
N LYS A 371 23.00 15.82 9.47
CA LYS A 371 23.95 16.88 9.86
C LYS A 371 25.33 16.30 10.21
N PRO A 372 25.45 15.35 11.16
CA PRO A 372 26.74 14.70 11.48
C PRO A 372 27.41 14.04 10.27
N ILE A 373 26.64 13.41 9.37
CA ILE A 373 27.21 12.79 8.16
C ILE A 373 27.78 13.86 7.23
N THR A 374 27.09 14.99 7.07
CA THR A 374 27.58 16.10 6.24
C THR A 374 28.81 16.76 6.85
N GLU A 375 28.84 16.96 8.16
CA GLU A 375 30.02 17.45 8.89
C GLU A 375 31.20 16.49 8.71
N LYS A 376 30.96 15.18 8.78
CA LYS A 376 32.00 14.17 8.56
C LYS A 376 32.57 14.23 7.14
N LEU A 377 31.71 14.40 6.14
CA LEU A 377 32.11 14.53 4.74
C LEU A 377 32.94 15.79 4.48
N ASP A 378 32.65 16.87 5.19
CA ASP A 378 33.42 18.13 5.14
C ASP A 378 34.80 17.97 5.80
N GLU A 379 34.87 17.35 6.98
CA GLU A 379 36.13 17.07 7.70
C GLU A 379 37.15 16.31 6.85
N ILE A 380 36.69 15.35 6.04
CA ILE A 380 37.55 14.54 5.17
C ILE A 380 37.80 15.18 3.79
N GLY A 381 37.18 16.33 3.51
CA GLY A 381 37.29 17.05 2.25
C GLY A 381 36.62 16.36 1.05
N ALA A 382 35.61 15.52 1.30
CA ALA A 382 34.82 14.84 0.27
C ALA A 382 33.55 15.62 -0.11
N LEU A 383 33.04 16.49 0.77
CA LEU A 383 31.91 17.36 0.48
C LEU A 383 32.33 18.48 -0.49
N ILE A 384 31.67 18.56 -1.66
CA ILE A 384 31.90 19.61 -2.65
C ILE A 384 31.00 20.81 -2.39
N LYS A 385 29.70 20.55 -2.15
CA LYS A 385 28.71 21.60 -1.88
C LYS A 385 27.55 21.04 -1.08
N LEU A 386 27.02 21.86 -0.17
CA LEU A 386 25.76 21.64 0.54
C LEU A 386 24.80 22.78 0.20
N SER A 387 23.60 22.43 -0.27
CA SER A 387 22.49 23.34 -0.45
C SER A 387 21.20 22.74 0.13
N PHE A 388 20.10 23.48 0.08
CA PHE A 388 18.79 22.98 0.48
C PHE A 388 17.80 23.21 -0.64
N ILE A 389 17.02 22.17 -0.96
CA ILE A 389 15.99 22.22 -1.99
C ILE A 389 14.64 21.85 -1.37
N THR A 390 13.57 22.36 -1.96
CA THR A 390 12.20 21.94 -1.63
C THR A 390 11.68 21.13 -2.80
N HIS A 391 11.26 19.90 -2.54
CA HIS A 391 10.73 18.99 -3.55
C HIS A 391 9.57 18.16 -3.00
N SER A 392 8.81 17.56 -3.91
CA SER A 392 7.75 16.63 -3.54
C SER A 392 8.36 15.35 -2.98
N TYR A 393 7.97 14.97 -1.76
CA TYR A 393 8.51 13.82 -1.05
C TYR A 393 7.39 12.94 -0.50
N ALA A 394 7.63 11.63 -0.45
CA ALA A 394 6.67 10.65 0.03
C ALA A 394 6.44 10.81 1.55
N HIS A 395 5.16 10.83 1.94
CA HIS A 395 4.68 10.90 3.31
C HIS A 395 3.65 9.81 3.56
N ASP A 396 3.60 9.37 4.81
CA ASP A 396 2.57 8.46 5.30
C ASP A 396 1.23 9.21 5.27
N TRP A 397 0.27 8.69 4.50
CA TRP A 397 -1.03 9.33 4.32
C TRP A 397 -1.83 9.54 5.61
N ARG A 398 -1.52 8.80 6.68
CA ARG A 398 -2.21 8.88 7.97
C ARG A 398 -1.47 9.77 8.95
N THR A 399 -0.15 9.59 9.10
CA THR A 399 0.63 10.36 10.07
C THR A 399 1.13 11.70 9.53
N LYS A 400 1.08 11.88 8.21
CA LYS A 400 1.58 13.06 7.49
C LYS A 400 3.08 13.29 7.69
N LYS A 401 3.82 12.25 8.09
CA LYS A 401 5.29 12.30 8.30
C LYS A 401 6.03 11.67 7.13
N PRO A 402 7.30 12.08 6.88
CA PRO A 402 8.08 11.52 5.78
C PRO A 402 8.29 10.02 5.92
N VAL A 403 8.20 9.28 4.81
CA VAL A 403 8.57 7.86 4.74
C VAL A 403 9.98 7.71 4.20
N ILE A 404 10.60 6.58 4.48
CA ILE A 404 11.91 6.21 3.92
C ILE A 404 11.79 4.89 3.18
N TYR A 405 12.67 4.64 2.21
CA TYR A 405 12.84 3.29 1.71
C TYR A 405 13.75 2.51 2.66
N ARG A 406 13.32 1.32 3.03
CA ARG A 406 14.06 0.43 3.92
C ARG A 406 13.92 -1.00 3.43
N ALA A 407 15.05 -1.68 3.26
CA ALA A 407 15.05 -3.10 2.95
C ALA A 407 14.71 -3.92 4.19
N THR A 408 13.57 -4.60 4.13
CA THR A 408 13.10 -5.50 5.17
C THR A 408 12.60 -6.80 4.54
N ALA A 409 12.70 -7.90 5.28
CA ALA A 409 12.12 -9.16 4.86
C ALA A 409 10.59 -9.03 4.97
N GLN A 410 9.90 -9.13 3.83
CA GLN A 410 8.46 -8.97 3.74
C GLN A 410 7.87 -10.07 2.86
N TRP A 411 6.58 -10.28 3.01
CA TRP A 411 5.78 -11.13 2.15
C TRP A 411 5.22 -10.32 0.98
N PHE A 412 5.37 -10.87 -0.22
CA PHE A 412 4.92 -10.26 -1.45
C PHE A 412 3.99 -11.20 -2.21
N ALA A 413 2.99 -10.61 -2.86
CA ALA A 413 2.25 -11.25 -3.94
C ALA A 413 2.86 -10.82 -5.28
N SER A 414 3.37 -11.79 -6.06
CA SER A 414 4.02 -11.56 -7.34
C SER A 414 3.01 -11.23 -8.43
N ILE A 415 2.79 -9.94 -8.66
CA ILE A 415 1.89 -9.48 -9.73
C ILE A 415 2.45 -9.85 -11.10
N ALA A 416 3.78 -9.91 -11.24
CA ALA A 416 4.43 -10.26 -12.50
C ALA A 416 4.01 -11.64 -13.03
N ASN A 417 3.82 -12.63 -12.15
CA ASN A 417 3.51 -14.02 -12.54
C ASN A 417 2.14 -14.18 -13.23
N PHE A 418 1.18 -13.30 -12.93
CA PHE A 418 -0.19 -13.37 -13.47
C PHE A 418 -0.66 -12.03 -14.09
N ARG A 419 0.29 -11.15 -14.43
CA ARG A 419 0.00 -9.82 -14.99
C ARG A 419 -0.80 -9.90 -16.28
N GLU A 420 -0.43 -10.80 -17.18
CA GLU A 420 -1.13 -10.96 -18.46
C GLU A 420 -2.60 -11.35 -18.26
N ASP A 421 -2.88 -12.20 -17.28
CA ASP A 421 -4.25 -12.63 -16.98
C ASP A 421 -5.06 -11.50 -16.33
N LEU A 422 -4.42 -10.65 -15.52
CA LEU A 422 -5.05 -9.42 -15.03
C LEU A 422 -5.41 -8.48 -16.17
N LEU A 423 -4.50 -8.25 -17.11
CA LEU A 423 -4.74 -7.35 -18.24
C LEU A 423 -5.88 -7.86 -19.13
N LYS A 424 -5.92 -9.16 -19.43
CA LYS A 424 -7.04 -9.79 -20.15
C LYS A 424 -8.36 -9.63 -19.38
N ALA A 425 -8.35 -9.89 -18.07
CA ALA A 425 -9.55 -9.74 -17.24
C ALA A 425 -10.06 -8.29 -17.21
N ILE A 426 -9.18 -7.28 -17.29
CA ILE A 426 -9.57 -5.86 -17.38
C ILE A 426 -10.31 -5.58 -18.69
N GLU A 427 -9.84 -6.13 -19.81
CA GLU A 427 -10.46 -5.95 -21.13
C GLU A 427 -11.86 -6.59 -21.21
N GLU A 428 -12.13 -7.64 -20.44
CA GLU A 428 -13.43 -8.32 -20.38
C GLU A 428 -14.49 -7.58 -19.53
N VAL A 429 -14.07 -6.64 -18.68
CA VAL A 429 -14.95 -5.90 -17.76
C VAL A 429 -15.60 -4.70 -18.44
N GLU A 430 -16.87 -4.44 -18.13
CA GLU A 430 -17.56 -3.21 -18.56
C GLU A 430 -17.19 -2.01 -17.68
N TRP A 431 -16.51 -1.00 -18.24
CA TRP A 431 -16.04 0.18 -17.51
C TRP A 431 -16.92 1.42 -17.71
N MET A 432 -17.39 2.00 -16.62
CA MET A 432 -18.21 3.20 -16.59
C MET A 432 -17.60 4.23 -15.62
N PRO A 433 -16.91 5.28 -16.10
CA PRO A 433 -16.66 5.65 -17.50
C PRO A 433 -15.53 4.83 -18.16
N LYS A 434 -15.49 4.83 -19.50
CA LYS A 434 -14.52 4.05 -20.30
C LYS A 434 -13.04 4.31 -19.96
N TRP A 435 -12.67 5.52 -19.56
CA TRP A 435 -11.28 5.81 -19.19
C TRP A 435 -10.81 5.01 -17.97
N GLY A 436 -11.74 4.46 -17.18
CA GLY A 436 -11.46 3.59 -16.04
C GLY A 436 -10.62 2.38 -16.43
N GLU A 437 -10.93 1.78 -17.58
CA GLU A 437 -10.18 0.67 -18.17
C GLU A 437 -8.71 1.05 -18.36
N THR A 438 -8.45 2.14 -19.10
CA THR A 438 -7.09 2.63 -19.37
C THR A 438 -6.34 2.94 -18.08
N ARG A 439 -7.02 3.49 -17.07
CA ARG A 439 -6.41 3.83 -15.79
C ARG A 439 -5.96 2.59 -15.02
N LEU A 440 -6.81 1.56 -14.92
CA LEU A 440 -6.44 0.33 -14.21
C LEU A 440 -5.43 -0.49 -15.02
N PHE A 441 -5.61 -0.56 -16.35
CA PHE A 441 -4.71 -1.28 -17.24
C PHE A 441 -3.27 -0.77 -17.14
N ASN A 442 -3.06 0.55 -17.28
CA ASN A 442 -1.72 1.13 -17.17
C ASN A 442 -1.13 0.91 -15.78
N MET A 443 -1.95 1.05 -14.74
CA MET A 443 -1.50 0.79 -13.38
C MET A 443 -1.02 -0.65 -13.22
N VAL A 444 -1.80 -1.65 -13.64
CA VAL A 444 -1.43 -3.08 -13.52
C VAL A 444 -0.22 -3.42 -14.38
N ARG A 445 -0.12 -2.84 -15.58
CA ARG A 445 1.03 -3.03 -16.48
C ARG A 445 2.35 -2.64 -15.81
N ASP A 446 2.36 -1.47 -15.17
CA ASP A 446 3.57 -0.87 -14.61
C ASP A 446 3.79 -1.24 -13.13
N ARG A 447 2.86 -1.99 -12.51
CA ARG A 447 2.91 -2.35 -11.09
C ARG A 447 4.00 -3.38 -10.80
N GLY A 448 4.79 -3.12 -9.76
CA GLY A 448 5.67 -4.10 -9.11
C GLY A 448 4.92 -5.13 -8.25
N ASP A 449 5.66 -5.88 -7.45
CA ASP A 449 5.06 -6.87 -6.55
C ASP A 449 4.33 -6.18 -5.39
N TRP A 450 3.21 -6.79 -4.96
CA TRP A 450 2.41 -6.24 -3.88
C TRP A 450 2.94 -6.72 -2.53
N CYS A 451 3.48 -5.80 -1.72
CA CYS A 451 3.83 -6.08 -0.32
C CYS A 451 2.56 -6.30 0.51
N ILE A 452 2.33 -7.54 0.94
CA ILE A 452 1.12 -7.96 1.65
C ILE A 452 1.32 -8.08 3.17
N SER A 453 2.55 -8.04 3.68
CA SER A 453 2.82 -8.09 5.12
C SER A 453 2.84 -6.71 5.76
N ARG A 454 2.45 -6.64 7.03
CA ARG A 454 2.53 -5.48 7.91
C ARG A 454 2.92 -5.92 9.33
N GLN A 455 3.86 -5.21 9.95
CA GLN A 455 4.38 -5.48 11.30
C GLN A 455 3.46 -4.91 12.37
N ARG A 456 2.19 -5.32 12.36
CA ARG A 456 1.11 -4.70 13.13
C ARG A 456 0.31 -5.74 13.91
N ALA A 457 -0.49 -5.25 14.86
CA ALA A 457 -1.19 -6.13 15.79
C ALA A 457 -2.64 -6.41 15.35
N TRP A 458 -3.28 -5.50 14.62
CA TRP A 458 -4.71 -5.56 14.30
C TRP A 458 -4.98 -5.85 12.82
N GLY A 459 -5.23 -7.12 12.51
CA GLY A 459 -5.60 -7.65 11.19
C GLY A 459 -5.46 -9.17 11.11
N VAL A 460 -5.69 -9.73 9.94
CA VAL A 460 -5.58 -11.18 9.73
C VAL A 460 -4.09 -11.57 9.66
N PRO A 461 -3.59 -12.47 10.53
CA PRO A 461 -2.19 -12.90 10.49
C PRO A 461 -1.88 -13.66 9.20
N ILE A 462 -0.61 -13.58 8.76
CA ILE A 462 -0.12 -14.40 7.64
C ILE A 462 0.03 -15.85 8.14
N PRO A 463 -0.67 -16.84 7.53
CA PRO A 463 -0.78 -18.21 8.05
C PRO A 463 0.45 -19.06 7.67
N VAL A 464 1.64 -18.60 8.07
CA VAL A 464 2.91 -19.23 7.74
C VAL A 464 3.60 -19.70 9.01
N PHE A 465 4.09 -20.93 8.97
CA PHE A 465 4.96 -21.51 10.00
C PHE A 465 6.40 -21.53 9.51
N TYR A 466 7.35 -21.69 10.43
CA TYR A 466 8.76 -21.82 10.10
C TYR A 466 9.34 -23.07 10.75
N GLY A 467 10.18 -23.77 9.98
CA GLY A 467 11.03 -24.84 10.49
C GLY A 467 12.14 -24.34 11.42
N GLU A 468 12.93 -25.26 11.95
CA GLU A 468 14.10 -24.93 12.79
C GLU A 468 15.22 -24.28 11.99
N ASP A 469 15.28 -24.56 10.68
CA ASP A 469 16.18 -23.95 9.70
C ASP A 469 15.73 -22.55 9.24
N GLY A 470 14.54 -22.10 9.67
CA GLY A 470 13.95 -20.82 9.27
C GLY A 470 13.22 -20.84 7.94
N GLU A 471 13.06 -22.00 7.29
CA GLU A 471 12.34 -22.12 6.03
C GLU A 471 10.83 -21.95 6.24
N PRO A 472 10.14 -21.13 5.43
CA PRO A 472 8.69 -20.98 5.51
C PRO A 472 7.95 -22.25 5.07
N ILE A 473 7.00 -22.68 5.90
CA ILE A 473 6.13 -23.83 5.68
C ILE A 473 4.74 -23.31 5.33
N ILE A 474 4.34 -23.51 4.06
CA ILE A 474 3.02 -23.16 3.53
C ILE A 474 2.50 -24.36 2.74
N THR A 475 1.57 -25.10 3.34
CA THR A 475 0.98 -26.31 2.73
C THR A 475 -0.54 -26.23 2.76
N ASP A 476 -1.19 -26.97 1.87
CA ASP A 476 -2.66 -27.09 1.85
C ASP A 476 -3.19 -27.57 3.21
N GLU A 477 -2.48 -28.48 3.88
CA GLU A 477 -2.83 -29.00 5.21
C GLU A 477 -2.78 -27.91 6.29
N THR A 478 -1.68 -27.15 6.36
CA THR A 478 -1.52 -26.06 7.33
C THR A 478 -2.53 -24.93 7.09
N ILE A 479 -2.77 -24.57 5.83
CA ILE A 479 -3.73 -23.51 5.47
C ILE A 479 -5.16 -23.93 5.83
N GLU A 480 -5.57 -25.14 5.45
CA GLU A 480 -6.93 -25.61 5.74
C GLU A 480 -7.16 -25.73 7.25
N HIS A 481 -6.16 -26.20 8.00
CA HIS A 481 -6.25 -26.27 9.45
C HIS A 481 -6.41 -24.87 10.08
N VAL A 482 -5.56 -23.91 9.71
CA VAL A 482 -5.64 -22.53 10.23
C VAL A 482 -6.97 -21.86 9.83
N SER A 483 -7.45 -22.07 8.61
CA SER A 483 -8.75 -21.57 8.16
C SER A 483 -9.90 -22.12 9.03
N ASN A 484 -9.86 -23.41 9.37
CA ASN A 484 -10.86 -24.02 10.25
C ASN A 484 -10.78 -23.49 11.69
N LEU A 485 -9.57 -23.29 12.24
CA LEU A 485 -9.40 -22.65 13.54
C LEU A 485 -9.96 -21.22 13.54
N PHE A 486 -9.74 -20.45 12.48
CA PHE A 486 -10.25 -19.07 12.39
C PHE A 486 -11.77 -19.06 12.24
N ARG A 487 -12.35 -20.04 11.54
CA ARG A 487 -13.79 -20.20 11.44
C ARG A 487 -14.44 -20.49 12.79
N GLU A 488 -13.80 -21.28 13.64
CA GLU A 488 -14.32 -21.64 14.97
C GLU A 488 -14.05 -20.55 16.03
N HIS A 489 -12.81 -20.06 16.10
CA HIS A 489 -12.33 -19.21 17.19
C HIS A 489 -12.10 -17.75 16.78
N GLY A 490 -11.93 -17.45 15.50
CA GLY A 490 -11.48 -16.16 14.99
C GLY A 490 -9.95 -16.02 15.01
N SER A 491 -9.41 -15.04 14.31
CA SER A 491 -7.96 -14.83 14.15
C SER A 491 -7.20 -14.54 15.45
N ASN A 492 -7.89 -14.18 16.54
CA ASN A 492 -7.25 -13.92 17.83
C ASN A 492 -6.53 -15.16 18.39
N VAL A 493 -6.99 -16.36 18.01
CA VAL A 493 -6.37 -17.64 18.37
C VAL A 493 -4.88 -17.70 17.98
N TRP A 494 -4.51 -17.06 16.87
CA TRP A 494 -3.12 -16.99 16.40
C TRP A 494 -2.19 -16.29 17.40
N PHE A 495 -2.72 -15.39 18.22
CA PHE A 495 -1.95 -14.62 19.20
C PHE A 495 -2.13 -15.13 20.63
N GLU A 496 -3.10 -16.00 20.88
CA GLU A 496 -3.42 -16.57 22.20
C GLU A 496 -2.81 -17.95 22.41
N TRP A 497 -2.76 -18.79 21.38
CA TRP A 497 -2.28 -20.17 21.49
C TRP A 497 -0.79 -20.29 21.20
N GLU A 498 -0.20 -21.42 21.58
CA GLU A 498 1.17 -21.80 21.22
C GLU A 498 1.24 -22.30 19.78
N THR A 499 2.40 -22.19 19.13
CA THR A 499 2.58 -22.57 17.71
C THR A 499 2.13 -24.01 17.43
N ASN A 500 2.48 -24.96 18.29
CA ASN A 500 2.13 -26.38 18.11
C ASN A 500 0.62 -26.65 18.21
N GLN A 501 -0.16 -25.75 18.81
CA GLN A 501 -1.62 -25.86 18.87
C GLN A 501 -2.31 -25.29 17.62
N LEU A 502 -1.58 -24.52 16.81
CA LEU A 502 -2.05 -23.97 15.54
C LEU A 502 -1.69 -24.87 14.34
N LEU A 503 -0.92 -25.93 14.58
CA LEU A 503 -0.55 -26.92 13.58
C LEU A 503 -1.49 -28.14 13.67
N PRO A 504 -1.67 -28.87 12.56
CA PRO A 504 -2.36 -30.16 12.58
C PRO A 504 -1.77 -31.13 13.62
N GLU A 505 -2.61 -32.00 14.17
CA GLU A 505 -2.17 -32.98 15.16
C GLU A 505 -1.12 -33.94 14.56
N GLY A 506 0.06 -33.98 15.18
CA GLY A 506 1.16 -34.82 14.70
C GLY A 506 1.88 -34.28 13.46
N PHE A 507 1.73 -32.99 13.13
CA PHE A 507 2.41 -32.36 11.99
C PHE A 507 3.94 -32.53 12.06
N THR A 508 4.53 -32.95 10.95
CA THR A 508 5.98 -33.12 10.78
C THR A 508 6.44 -32.45 9.49
N SER A 509 7.63 -31.86 9.49
CA SER A 509 8.25 -31.26 8.30
C SER A 509 9.73 -31.65 8.24
N GLU A 510 10.27 -31.77 7.02
CA GLU A 510 11.71 -31.99 6.81
C GLU A 510 12.57 -30.83 7.36
N HIS A 511 11.99 -29.62 7.38
CA HIS A 511 12.57 -28.40 7.91
C HIS A 511 12.55 -28.32 9.45
N SER A 512 11.92 -29.29 10.12
CA SER A 512 11.88 -29.36 11.59
C SER A 512 12.06 -30.80 12.08
N PRO A 513 13.31 -31.32 12.09
CA PRO A 513 13.60 -32.69 12.51
C PRO A 513 13.25 -32.99 13.98
N ASN A 514 13.23 -31.98 14.86
CA ASN A 514 12.88 -32.16 16.27
C ASN A 514 11.43 -31.73 16.58
N GLY A 515 10.62 -31.41 15.57
CA GLY A 515 9.22 -31.02 15.73
C GLY A 515 9.03 -29.67 16.44
N THR A 516 10.04 -28.80 16.38
CA THR A 516 9.94 -27.43 16.89
C THR A 516 9.59 -26.47 15.75
N PHE A 517 8.51 -25.72 15.92
CA PHE A 517 8.04 -24.77 14.91
C PHE A 517 7.92 -23.37 15.50
N THR A 518 8.16 -22.37 14.67
CA THR A 518 7.77 -20.98 14.96
C THR A 518 6.74 -20.51 13.94
N ARG A 519 6.20 -19.30 14.11
CA ARG A 519 5.12 -18.77 13.27
C ARG A 519 5.40 -17.34 12.84
N GLU A 520 4.79 -16.94 11.74
CA GLU A 520 4.76 -15.56 11.30
C GLU A 520 3.94 -14.70 12.26
N MET A 521 4.45 -13.51 12.55
CA MET A 521 3.82 -12.52 13.42
C MET A 521 3.29 -11.32 12.64
N ASP A 522 3.68 -11.18 11.37
CA ASP A 522 3.10 -10.21 10.45
C ASP A 522 1.63 -10.48 10.16
N ILE A 523 0.89 -9.40 9.96
CA ILE A 523 -0.50 -9.44 9.47
C ILE A 523 -0.57 -9.06 8.00
N MET A 524 -1.67 -9.43 7.36
CA MET A 524 -1.97 -9.05 5.99
C MET A 524 -2.32 -7.55 5.89
N ASP A 525 -2.03 -6.99 4.73
CA ASP A 525 -2.49 -5.68 4.29
C ASP A 525 -4.02 -5.63 4.24
N VAL A 526 -4.63 -4.53 4.70
CA VAL A 526 -6.09 -4.30 4.67
C VAL A 526 -6.67 -4.30 3.25
N TRP A 527 -5.83 -4.03 2.24
CA TRP A 527 -6.23 -4.19 0.85
C TRP A 527 -6.42 -5.66 0.47
N PHE A 528 -5.75 -6.59 1.15
CA PHE A 528 -5.96 -8.03 1.02
C PHE A 528 -7.26 -8.44 1.71
N ASP A 529 -7.54 -7.90 2.90
CA ASP A 529 -8.82 -8.09 3.60
C ASP A 529 -9.98 -7.72 2.69
N SER A 530 -10.12 -6.44 2.34
CA SER A 530 -11.18 -5.95 1.47
C SER A 530 -11.15 -6.60 0.07
N GLY A 531 -9.95 -6.85 -0.47
CA GLY A 531 -9.74 -7.53 -1.75
C GLY A 531 -10.19 -8.98 -1.77
N SER A 532 -10.29 -9.64 -0.61
CA SER A 532 -10.82 -11.01 -0.49
C SER A 532 -12.34 -11.08 -0.35
N SER A 533 -13.03 -9.93 -0.27
CA SER A 533 -14.49 -9.87 -0.10
C SER A 533 -15.29 -10.62 -1.18
N HIS A 534 -14.77 -10.75 -2.39
CA HIS A 534 -15.45 -11.52 -3.43
C HIS A 534 -15.55 -13.01 -3.05
N GLN A 535 -14.52 -13.57 -2.41
CA GLN A 535 -14.53 -14.94 -1.92
C GLN A 535 -15.27 -15.04 -0.59
N ALA A 536 -14.93 -14.16 0.35
CA ALA A 536 -15.45 -14.19 1.72
C ALA A 536 -16.94 -13.82 1.84
N VAL A 537 -17.53 -13.21 0.80
CA VAL A 537 -18.92 -12.75 0.80
C VAL A 537 -19.72 -13.30 -0.38
N LEU A 538 -19.25 -13.11 -1.63
CA LEU A 538 -20.06 -13.48 -2.80
C LEU A 538 -20.15 -15.00 -3.01
N GLU A 539 -19.12 -15.76 -2.61
CA GLU A 539 -19.12 -17.23 -2.66
C GLU A 539 -19.63 -17.87 -1.36
N GLU A 540 -19.31 -17.28 -0.20
CA GLU A 540 -19.72 -17.82 1.10
C GLU A 540 -21.24 -17.72 1.33
N ARG A 541 -21.89 -16.70 0.75
CA ARG A 541 -23.33 -16.46 0.95
C ARG A 541 -24.17 -17.08 -0.15
N ASN A 542 -25.23 -17.78 0.24
CA ASN A 542 -26.17 -18.43 -0.69
C ASN A 542 -27.08 -17.45 -1.45
N ASP A 543 -27.17 -16.19 -1.01
CA ASP A 543 -28.03 -15.16 -1.61
C ASP A 543 -27.26 -14.25 -2.60
N LEU A 544 -25.98 -14.49 -2.83
CA LEU A 544 -25.12 -13.71 -3.72
C LEU A 544 -24.49 -14.61 -4.80
N GLN A 545 -23.75 -13.97 -5.73
CA GLN A 545 -23.01 -14.68 -6.76
C GLN A 545 -21.70 -13.95 -7.08
N ARG A 546 -20.70 -14.71 -7.50
CA ARG A 546 -19.50 -14.21 -8.17
C ARG A 546 -19.48 -14.73 -9.62
N PRO A 547 -19.09 -13.91 -10.62
CA PRO A 547 -18.79 -12.48 -10.51
C PRO A 547 -20.04 -11.64 -10.21
N ALA A 548 -19.88 -10.60 -9.39
CA ALA A 548 -20.91 -9.59 -9.16
C ALA A 548 -21.24 -8.87 -10.47
N ASP A 549 -22.48 -8.41 -10.63
CA ASP A 549 -22.87 -7.66 -11.82
C ASP A 549 -22.26 -6.25 -11.83
N LEU A 550 -22.05 -5.66 -10.65
CA LEU A 550 -21.48 -4.32 -10.55
C LEU A 550 -20.66 -4.12 -9.26
N TYR A 551 -19.47 -3.55 -9.41
CA TYR A 551 -18.77 -2.84 -8.34
C TYR A 551 -18.94 -1.33 -8.52
N LEU A 552 -19.20 -0.59 -7.45
CA LEU A 552 -19.44 0.85 -7.50
C LEU A 552 -18.72 1.60 -6.38
N GLU A 553 -17.64 2.32 -6.68
CA GLU A 553 -16.89 3.12 -5.71
C GLU A 553 -16.32 4.45 -6.26
N GLY A 554 -15.63 5.20 -5.41
CA GLY A 554 -14.89 6.40 -5.78
C GLY A 554 -13.69 6.13 -6.69
N SER A 555 -13.26 7.16 -7.42
CA SER A 555 -12.12 7.08 -8.37
C SER A 555 -10.75 6.81 -7.73
N ASP A 556 -10.62 6.85 -6.42
CA ASP A 556 -9.46 6.35 -5.65
C ASP A 556 -9.36 4.83 -5.70
N GLN A 557 -10.48 4.11 -5.81
CA GLN A 557 -10.50 2.66 -5.70
C GLN A 557 -9.89 1.92 -6.89
N TYR A 558 -9.56 2.61 -7.99
CA TYR A 558 -8.66 2.08 -9.02
C TYR A 558 -7.28 1.71 -8.45
N ARG A 559 -6.81 2.40 -7.41
CA ARG A 559 -5.56 2.05 -6.70
C ARG A 559 -5.80 1.21 -5.44
N GLY A 560 -7.05 1.09 -5.02
CA GLY A 560 -7.47 0.36 -3.83
C GLY A 560 -8.27 -0.89 -4.19
N TRP A 561 -9.55 -0.90 -3.80
CA TRP A 561 -10.38 -2.09 -3.77
C TRP A 561 -10.68 -2.73 -5.13
N PHE A 562 -10.84 -1.94 -6.20
CA PHE A 562 -11.04 -2.50 -7.55
C PHE A 562 -9.84 -3.34 -7.99
N ASN A 563 -8.65 -2.82 -7.69
CA ASN A 563 -7.39 -3.44 -8.03
C ASN A 563 -7.10 -4.65 -7.12
N SER A 564 -7.22 -4.52 -5.80
CA SER A 564 -6.95 -5.66 -4.90
C SER A 564 -7.94 -6.80 -5.11
N SER A 565 -9.23 -6.50 -5.32
CA SER A 565 -10.23 -7.52 -5.64
C SER A 565 -9.95 -8.22 -6.97
N LEU A 566 -9.55 -7.46 -7.99
CA LEU A 566 -9.15 -8.04 -9.28
C LEU A 566 -7.93 -8.95 -9.11
N SER A 567 -6.89 -8.46 -8.43
CA SER A 567 -5.65 -9.20 -8.18
C SER A 567 -5.91 -10.52 -7.49
N THR A 568 -6.65 -10.53 -6.37
CA THR A 568 -6.94 -11.77 -5.62
C THR A 568 -7.86 -12.70 -6.40
N SER A 569 -8.90 -12.20 -7.08
CA SER A 569 -9.84 -13.05 -7.83
C SER A 569 -9.18 -13.71 -9.04
N VAL A 570 -8.36 -12.99 -9.79
CA VAL A 570 -7.66 -13.54 -10.95
C VAL A 570 -6.57 -14.52 -10.50
N ALA A 571 -5.83 -14.21 -9.42
CA ALA A 571 -4.81 -15.12 -8.88
C ALA A 571 -5.40 -16.47 -8.39
N VAL A 572 -6.65 -16.48 -7.94
CA VAL A 572 -7.33 -17.69 -7.44
C VAL A 572 -8.17 -18.38 -8.53
N THR A 573 -8.78 -17.63 -9.45
CA THR A 573 -9.81 -18.16 -10.36
C THR A 573 -9.62 -17.85 -11.83
N GLY A 574 -8.62 -17.04 -12.17
CA GLY A 574 -8.37 -16.57 -13.54
C GLY A 574 -9.42 -15.59 -14.08
N LYS A 575 -10.36 -15.10 -13.24
CA LYS A 575 -11.45 -14.22 -13.67
C LYS A 575 -11.63 -13.03 -12.74
N ALA A 576 -12.10 -11.91 -13.30
CA ALA A 576 -12.49 -10.74 -12.52
C ALA A 576 -13.66 -11.06 -11.57
N PRO A 577 -13.72 -10.44 -10.38
CA PRO A 577 -14.81 -10.68 -9.43
C PRO A 577 -16.08 -9.89 -9.77
N TYR A 578 -16.02 -9.06 -10.82
CA TYR A 578 -17.10 -8.19 -11.28
C TYR A 578 -17.23 -8.25 -12.80
N LYS A 579 -18.45 -8.12 -13.30
CA LYS A 579 -18.76 -7.98 -14.74
C LYS A 579 -18.62 -6.53 -15.21
N GLY A 580 -18.90 -5.57 -14.31
CA GLY A 580 -18.79 -4.15 -14.59
C GLY A 580 -18.30 -3.35 -13.39
N VAL A 581 -17.64 -2.23 -13.67
CA VAL A 581 -17.19 -1.26 -12.68
C VAL A 581 -17.75 0.10 -13.02
N LEU A 582 -18.48 0.69 -12.06
CA LEU A 582 -18.90 2.09 -12.11
C LEU A 582 -18.09 2.90 -11.10
N SER A 583 -17.46 3.98 -11.54
CA SER A 583 -16.72 4.87 -10.65
C SER A 583 -17.28 6.28 -10.64
N HIS A 584 -17.27 6.93 -9.47
CA HIS A 584 -17.67 8.33 -9.31
C HIS A 584 -16.51 9.21 -8.85
N GLY A 585 -16.61 10.52 -9.09
CA GLY A 585 -15.64 11.50 -8.58
C GLY A 585 -15.79 11.78 -7.08
N PHE A 586 -14.98 12.72 -6.59
CA PHE A 586 -15.03 13.18 -5.20
C PHE A 586 -16.05 14.31 -5.02
N ALA A 587 -16.69 14.34 -3.85
CA ALA A 587 -17.45 15.52 -3.42
C ALA A 587 -16.45 16.61 -2.98
N LEU A 588 -16.44 17.73 -3.70
CA LEU A 588 -15.57 18.88 -3.40
C LEU A 588 -16.36 19.93 -2.61
N MET A 589 -15.66 20.65 -1.72
CA MET A 589 -16.21 21.85 -1.11
C MET A 589 -16.44 22.92 -2.19
N GLY A 590 -17.47 23.75 -2.02
CA GLY A 590 -17.68 24.91 -2.86
C GLY A 590 -16.44 25.82 -2.84
N LYS A 591 -16.20 26.55 -3.94
CA LYS A 591 -15.04 27.46 -4.11
C LYS A 591 -14.89 28.49 -2.97
N ASP A 592 -15.95 28.70 -2.19
CA ASP A 592 -16.00 29.71 -1.14
C ASP A 592 -15.59 29.16 0.24
N GLY A 593 -15.22 27.87 0.33
CA GLY A 593 -14.75 27.25 1.58
C GLY A 593 -15.77 27.27 2.73
N LYS A 594 -17.05 27.49 2.42
CA LYS A 594 -18.18 27.45 3.34
C LYS A 594 -19.07 26.24 3.09
#